data_AF-A0A4P5Y648-F1
#
_entry.id   AF-A0A4P5Y648-F1
#
_cell.length_a   1.000
_cell.length_b   1.000
_cell.length_c   1.000
_cell.angle_alpha   90.00
_cell.angle_beta   90.00
_cell.angle_gamma   90.00
#
_symmetry.space_group_name_H-M   'P 1'
#
loop_
_entity.id
_entity.type
_entity.pdbx_description
1 polymer ?
#
loop_
_entity_poly.entity_id
_entity_poly.type
_entity_poly.pdbx_seq_one_letter_code
_entity_poly.pdbx_strand_id
1 'polypeptide(L)'
;MSNKRNILVIGEIDRSGFSRIRDWLHQIAPAATVRISKGFDGTSGVHDERLEKSFVDPDVIVVCQSWSDEFSAGEVALALGRWPLALWVCCYGAWCASDGRTRSTWPISVRVPVDEAECRLNHVWQVLTQQRGEPLPLTASRDEAFAFDHCLTPPVARP
;
A
#
# COMPACT_ATOMS: atom_id res chain seq x y z
N MET A 1 -19.31 8.66 -16.26
CA MET A 1 -18.03 9.13 -15.68
C MET A 1 -17.47 7.98 -14.85
N SER A 2 -16.43 7.28 -15.30
CA SER A 2 -15.77 6.26 -14.47
C SER A 2 -15.14 6.95 -13.26
N ASN A 3 -15.52 6.54 -12.06
CA ASN A 3 -14.93 7.05 -10.83
C ASN A 3 -13.49 6.54 -10.74
N LYS A 4 -12.51 7.45 -10.82
CA LYS A 4 -11.09 7.09 -10.69
C LYS A 4 -10.79 6.73 -9.24
N ARG A 5 -9.94 5.72 -9.03
CA ARG A 5 -9.49 5.34 -7.69
C ARG A 5 -8.38 6.25 -7.19
N ASN A 6 -8.45 6.62 -5.92
CA ASN A 6 -7.52 7.51 -5.25
C ASN A 6 -6.38 6.71 -4.62
N ILE A 7 -5.15 6.93 -5.08
CA ILE A 7 -3.96 6.24 -4.58
C ILE A 7 -3.00 7.26 -3.97
N LEU A 8 -2.61 7.02 -2.72
CA LEU A 8 -1.56 7.77 -2.05
C LEU A 8 -0.31 6.89 -1.93
N VAL A 9 0.80 7.38 -2.46
CA VAL A 9 2.13 6.77 -2.33
C VAL A 9 2.91 7.53 -1.28
N ILE A 10 3.53 6.83 -0.34
CA ILE A 10 4.31 7.39 0.77
C ILE A 10 5.74 6.84 0.71
N GLY A 11 6.73 7.72 0.84
CA GLY A 11 8.14 7.40 0.79
C GLY A 11 8.80 7.74 -0.55
N GLU A 12 10.09 7.42 -0.68
CA GLU A 12 10.88 7.75 -1.88
C GLU A 12 10.75 6.69 -2.97
N ILE A 13 9.66 6.74 -3.73
CA ILE A 13 9.37 5.80 -4.81
C ILE A 13 10.40 5.81 -5.95
N ASP A 14 11.18 6.89 -6.11
CA ASP A 14 12.21 6.99 -7.17
C ASP A 14 13.46 6.16 -6.90
N ARG A 15 13.61 5.58 -5.70
CA ARG A 15 14.73 4.69 -5.41
C ARG A 15 14.70 3.46 -6.31
N SER A 16 15.89 2.97 -6.66
CA SER A 16 16.04 1.86 -7.63
C SER A 16 15.29 0.60 -7.22
N GLY A 17 15.16 0.34 -5.92
CA GLY A 17 14.45 -0.82 -5.39
C GLY A 17 12.94 -0.87 -5.70
N PHE A 18 12.31 0.26 -6.04
CA PHE A 18 10.85 0.35 -6.22
C PHE A 18 10.40 0.46 -7.68
N SER A 19 11.23 0.06 -8.64
CA SER A 19 10.87 0.10 -10.07
C SER A 19 9.56 -0.62 -10.37
N ARG A 20 9.34 -1.81 -9.78
CA ARG A 20 8.09 -2.59 -9.95
C ARG A 20 6.83 -1.80 -9.54
N ILE A 21 6.92 -1.00 -8.49
CA ILE A 21 5.79 -0.19 -8.02
C ILE A 21 5.54 0.97 -8.98
N ARG A 22 6.61 1.61 -9.50
CA ARG A 22 6.47 2.65 -10.54
C ARG A 22 5.82 2.07 -11.80
N ASP A 23 6.30 0.93 -12.27
CA ASP A 23 5.77 0.24 -13.44
C ASP A 23 4.29 -0.09 -13.25
N TRP A 24 3.91 -0.61 -12.07
CA TRP A 24 2.52 -0.87 -11.72
C TRP A 24 1.66 0.40 -11.71
N LEU A 25 2.13 1.50 -11.09
CA LEU A 25 1.41 2.78 -11.08
C LEU A 25 1.20 3.33 -12.49
N HIS A 26 2.19 3.19 -13.38
CA HIS A 26 2.06 3.59 -14.78
C HIS A 26 0.98 2.78 -15.52
N GLN A 27 0.85 1.48 -15.24
CA GLN A 27 -0.18 0.63 -15.85
C GLN A 27 -1.60 1.05 -15.45
N ILE A 28 -1.82 1.44 -14.19
CA ILE A 28 -3.16 1.80 -13.68
C ILE A 28 -3.48 3.30 -13.79
N ALA A 29 -2.52 4.13 -14.18
CA ALA A 29 -2.68 5.59 -14.31
C ALA A 29 -3.94 6.04 -15.10
N PRO A 30 -4.42 5.32 -16.14
CA PRO A 30 -5.67 5.69 -16.81
C PRO A 30 -6.90 5.63 -15.89
N ALA A 31 -6.91 4.73 -14.92
CA ALA A 31 -8.04 4.44 -14.01
C ALA A 31 -7.84 4.96 -12.58
N ALA A 32 -6.67 5.51 -12.26
CA ALA A 32 -6.32 6.01 -10.94
C ALA A 32 -5.92 7.49 -10.94
N THR A 33 -6.09 8.14 -9.80
CA THR A 33 -5.49 9.42 -9.44
C THR A 33 -4.40 9.12 -8.41
N VAL A 34 -3.14 9.29 -8.81
CA VAL A 34 -1.98 8.98 -7.96
C VAL A 34 -1.42 10.27 -7.38
N ARG A 35 -1.16 10.26 -6.06
CA ARG A 35 -0.41 11.31 -5.35
C ARG A 35 0.78 10.69 -4.64
N ILE A 36 1.90 11.40 -4.59
CA ILE A 36 3.13 10.93 -3.96
C ILE A 36 3.50 11.92 -2.85
N SER A 37 3.85 11.39 -1.67
CA SER A 37 4.36 12.13 -0.52
C SER A 37 5.61 11.44 0.01
N LYS A 38 6.55 12.19 0.59
CA LYS A 38 7.74 11.61 1.23
C LYS A 38 7.46 11.03 2.62
N GLY A 39 6.40 11.51 3.28
CA GLY A 39 6.00 11.08 4.64
C GLY A 39 4.48 11.19 4.84
N PHE A 40 4.01 10.82 6.03
CA PHE A 40 2.58 10.87 6.39
C PHE A 40 2.06 12.28 6.64
N ASP A 41 2.97 13.23 6.89
CA ASP A 41 2.70 14.63 7.17
C ASP A 41 2.37 15.45 5.91
N GLY A 42 2.68 14.94 4.71
CA GLY A 42 2.47 15.66 3.45
C GLY A 42 3.35 16.90 3.29
N THR A 43 4.22 17.21 4.25
CA THR A 43 4.94 18.48 4.34
C THR A 43 6.39 18.35 3.85
N SER A 44 6.56 18.17 2.55
CA SER A 44 7.71 18.84 1.91
C SER A 44 7.35 20.33 1.74
N GLY A 45 7.64 21.10 2.79
CA GLY A 45 7.67 22.56 2.78
C GLY A 45 6.35 23.24 3.16
N VAL A 46 6.34 23.85 4.34
CA VAL A 46 5.32 24.79 4.85
C VAL A 46 3.97 24.13 5.15
N HIS A 47 3.38 24.44 6.30
CA HIS A 47 2.00 24.13 6.61
C HIS A 47 1.09 24.74 5.53
N ASP A 48 0.78 23.98 4.47
CA ASP A 48 -0.16 24.41 3.45
C ASP A 48 -1.54 23.84 3.77
N GLU A 49 -2.35 24.67 4.45
CA GLU A 49 -3.78 24.45 4.72
C GLU A 49 -4.59 24.14 3.44
N ARG A 50 -4.02 24.28 2.23
CA ARG A 50 -4.65 23.87 0.96
C ARG A 50 -4.60 22.37 0.67
N LEU A 51 -3.66 21.61 1.25
CA LEU A 51 -3.64 20.14 1.11
C LEU A 51 -4.81 19.48 1.86
N GLU A 52 -5.32 20.12 2.91
CA GLU A 52 -6.48 19.64 3.67
C GLU A 52 -7.80 19.65 2.86
N LYS A 53 -7.86 20.38 1.73
CA LYS A 53 -9.12 20.64 1.03
C LYS A 53 -9.38 19.81 -0.23
N SER A 54 -8.47 18.93 -0.67
CA SER A 54 -8.63 18.27 -1.98
C SER A 54 -8.32 16.78 -2.06
N PHE A 55 -8.10 16.12 -0.92
CA PHE A 55 -7.99 14.65 -0.89
C PHE A 55 -8.52 14.11 0.43
N VAL A 56 -9.80 13.73 0.44
CA VAL A 56 -10.47 13.40 1.70
C VAL A 56 -10.24 11.93 2.08
N ASP A 57 -10.18 10.98 1.13
CA ASP A 57 -10.00 9.56 1.45
C ASP A 57 -9.29 8.78 0.33
N PRO A 58 -8.04 8.26 0.53
CA PRO A 58 -7.44 7.31 -0.38
C PRO A 58 -8.19 5.97 -0.36
N ASP A 59 -8.39 5.37 -1.54
CA ASP A 59 -8.80 3.97 -1.66
C ASP A 59 -7.63 3.03 -1.34
N VAL A 60 -6.40 3.42 -1.71
CA VAL A 60 -5.16 2.66 -1.48
C VAL A 60 -4.06 3.57 -0.96
N ILE A 61 -3.32 3.06 0.01
CA ILE A 61 -2.06 3.66 0.46
C ILE A 61 -0.92 2.67 0.18
N VAL A 62 0.05 3.09 -0.64
CA VAL A 62 1.26 2.34 -0.97
C VAL A 62 2.45 2.99 -0.30
N VAL A 63 3.10 2.29 0.62
CA VAL A 63 4.27 2.77 1.34
C VAL A 63 5.51 2.12 0.76
N CYS A 64 6.51 2.92 0.40
CA CYS A 64 7.81 2.47 -0.08
C CYS A 64 8.83 2.64 1.06
N GLN A 65 9.08 1.57 1.83
CA GLN A 65 10.01 1.58 2.95
C GLN A 65 11.38 1.04 2.51
N SER A 66 12.38 1.90 2.52
CA SER A 66 13.74 1.65 2.07
C SER A 66 14.66 1.08 3.17
N TRP A 67 14.48 1.53 4.42
CA TRP A 67 15.25 1.05 5.57
C TRP A 67 14.39 0.89 6.83
N SER A 68 14.90 0.10 7.78
CA SER A 68 14.26 -0.10 9.08
C SER A 68 14.11 1.21 9.83
N ASP A 69 12.98 1.41 10.52
CA ASP A 69 12.69 2.61 11.32
C ASP A 69 12.59 3.93 10.52
N GLU A 70 12.52 3.87 9.18
CA GLU A 70 12.18 5.03 8.32
C GLU A 70 10.85 5.67 8.73
N PHE A 71 9.91 4.86 9.22
CA PHE A 71 8.65 5.29 9.79
C PHE A 71 8.55 4.81 11.23
N SER A 72 8.26 5.72 12.16
CA SER A 72 8.08 5.39 13.57
C SER A 72 6.73 4.72 13.82
N ALA A 73 6.63 3.94 14.91
CA ALA A 73 5.37 3.31 15.30
C ALA A 73 4.25 4.32 15.57
N GLY A 74 4.58 5.52 16.09
CA GLY A 74 3.63 6.59 16.32
C GLY A 74 3.06 7.16 15.01
N GLU A 75 3.91 7.41 14.02
CA GLU A 75 3.48 7.87 12.70
C GLU A 75 2.58 6.85 12.01
N VAL A 76 2.97 5.57 12.04
CA VAL A 76 2.17 4.50 11.43
C VAL A 76 0.82 4.35 12.12
N ALA A 77 0.78 4.38 13.46
CA ALA A 77 -0.48 4.30 14.21
C ALA A 77 -1.43 5.48 13.91
N LEU A 78 -0.88 6.71 13.87
CA LEU A 78 -1.65 7.91 13.52
C LEU A 78 -2.18 7.83 12.07
N ALA A 79 -1.37 7.36 11.14
CA ALA A 79 -1.75 7.26 9.73
C ALA A 79 -2.82 6.19 9.50
N LEU A 80 -2.69 5.01 10.13
CA LEU A 80 -3.72 3.96 10.11
C LEU A 80 -5.04 4.46 10.70
N GLY A 81 -4.98 5.24 11.78
CA GLY A 81 -6.16 5.87 12.40
C GLY A 81 -6.78 6.96 11.53
N ARG A 82 -5.99 7.67 10.72
CA ARG A 82 -6.45 8.71 9.79
C ARG A 82 -7.19 8.12 8.58
N TRP A 83 -6.73 6.98 8.07
CA TRP A 83 -7.30 6.33 6.89
C TRP A 83 -7.66 4.86 7.16
N PRO A 84 -8.66 4.60 8.01
CA PRO A 84 -9.03 3.25 8.43
C PRO A 84 -9.70 2.44 7.32
N LEU A 85 -10.25 3.11 6.29
CA LEU A 85 -10.93 2.46 5.15
C LEU A 85 -10.02 2.25 3.95
N ALA A 86 -8.81 2.82 3.95
CA ALA A 86 -7.87 2.63 2.86
C ALA A 86 -7.30 1.20 2.88
N LEU A 87 -7.02 0.65 1.69
CA LEU A 87 -6.27 -0.59 1.58
C LEU A 87 -4.76 -0.27 1.66
N TRP A 88 -4.08 -0.86 2.62
CA TRP A 88 -2.68 -0.56 2.93
C TRP A 88 -1.73 -1.61 2.36
N VAL A 89 -0.67 -1.15 1.70
CA VAL A 89 0.44 -1.99 1.26
C VAL A 89 1.76 -1.30 1.58
N CYS A 90 2.53 -1.86 2.50
CA CYS A 90 3.89 -1.44 2.81
C CYS A 90 4.89 -2.35 2.10
N CYS A 91 5.40 -1.84 0.98
CA CYS A 91 6.43 -2.45 0.15
C CYS A 91 7.80 -2.16 0.77
N TYR A 92 8.42 -3.17 1.35
CA TYR A 92 9.70 -2.99 2.04
C TYR A 92 10.88 -3.54 1.22
N GLY A 93 12.01 -2.82 1.25
CA GLY A 93 13.26 -3.23 0.62
C GLY A 93 13.99 -4.34 1.38
N ALA A 94 15.01 -4.93 0.75
CA ALA A 94 15.77 -6.07 1.30
C ALA A 94 16.35 -5.82 2.70
N TRP A 95 16.72 -4.56 3.01
CA TRP A 95 17.25 -4.16 4.31
C TRP A 95 16.24 -4.27 5.46
N CYS A 96 14.94 -4.35 5.15
CA CYS A 96 13.85 -4.44 6.13
C CYS A 96 13.35 -5.87 6.34
N ALA A 97 13.92 -6.88 5.67
CA ALA A 97 13.41 -8.25 5.69
C ALA A 97 13.34 -8.85 7.12
N SER A 98 14.29 -8.48 7.97
CA SER A 98 14.33 -8.92 9.37
C SER A 98 13.31 -8.23 10.27
N ASP A 99 12.74 -7.09 9.85
CA ASP A 99 11.81 -6.32 10.69
C ASP A 99 10.52 -7.08 10.97
N GLY A 100 10.13 -8.06 10.14
CA GLY A 100 8.94 -8.88 10.35
C GLY A 100 9.05 -9.85 11.53
N ARG A 101 10.26 -10.00 12.09
CA ARG A 101 10.55 -10.88 13.23
C ARG A 101 10.80 -10.10 14.52
N THR A 102 11.37 -8.90 14.40
CA THR A 102 11.88 -8.14 15.56
C THR A 102 11.10 -6.86 15.83
N ARG A 103 10.27 -6.39 14.90
CA ARG A 103 9.51 -5.13 15.01
C ARG A 103 8.03 -5.36 14.68
N SER A 104 7.17 -4.57 15.32
CA SER A 104 5.72 -4.58 15.10
C SER A 104 5.18 -3.24 14.59
N THR A 105 6.05 -2.41 13.99
CA THR A 105 5.70 -1.08 13.47
C THR A 105 4.55 -1.14 12.47
N TRP A 106 4.63 -2.09 11.54
CA TRP A 106 3.61 -2.35 10.53
C TRP A 106 2.86 -3.64 10.86
N PRO A 107 1.51 -3.67 10.77
CA PRO A 107 0.75 -4.92 10.82
C PRO A 107 1.27 -5.92 9.78
N ILE A 108 1.31 -7.21 10.10
CA ILE A 108 1.87 -8.21 9.16
C ILE A 108 1.11 -8.25 7.83
N SER A 109 -0.21 -8.04 7.90
CA SER A 109 -1.15 -7.99 6.78
C SER A 109 -0.78 -6.94 5.74
N VAL A 110 -0.26 -5.78 6.13
CA VAL A 110 0.04 -4.70 5.19
C VAL A 110 1.42 -4.86 4.57
N ARG A 111 2.30 -5.66 5.16
CA ARG A 111 3.69 -5.78 4.72
C ARG A 111 3.85 -6.76 3.57
N VAL A 112 4.69 -6.39 2.62
CA VAL A 112 5.09 -7.26 1.51
C VAL A 112 6.52 -6.92 1.08
N PRO A 113 7.41 -7.91 0.82
CA PRO A 113 8.68 -7.65 0.17
C PRO A 113 8.47 -6.93 -1.16
N VAL A 114 9.35 -5.99 -1.51
CA VAL A 114 9.22 -5.25 -2.77
C VAL A 114 9.19 -6.14 -4.02
N ASP A 115 9.84 -7.30 -3.96
CA ASP A 115 9.85 -8.30 -5.05
C ASP A 115 8.48 -8.96 -5.28
N GLU A 116 7.64 -9.00 -4.25
CA GLU A 116 6.28 -9.58 -4.27
C GLU A 116 5.18 -8.50 -4.30
N ALA A 117 5.57 -7.23 -4.12
CA ALA A 117 4.65 -6.10 -3.99
C ALA A 117 3.71 -5.95 -5.19
N GLU A 118 4.18 -6.20 -6.40
CA GLU A 118 3.35 -6.11 -7.62
C GLU A 118 2.15 -7.08 -7.56
N CYS A 119 2.37 -8.31 -7.07
CA CYS A 119 1.29 -9.29 -6.93
C CYS A 119 0.27 -8.83 -5.89
N ARG A 120 0.73 -8.38 -4.72
CA ARG A 120 -0.11 -7.81 -3.66
C ARG A 120 -0.93 -6.62 -4.17
N LEU A 121 -0.29 -5.69 -4.86
CA LEU A 121 -0.92 -4.48 -5.40
C LEU A 121 -1.98 -4.82 -6.45
N ASN A 122 -1.75 -5.82 -7.29
CA ASN A 122 -2.74 -6.34 -8.22
C ASN A 122 -3.95 -6.95 -7.50
N HIS A 123 -3.75 -7.73 -6.43
CA HIS A 123 -4.86 -8.26 -5.63
C HIS A 123 -5.67 -7.15 -4.96
N VAL A 124 -5.01 -6.14 -4.40
CA VAL A 124 -5.67 -4.95 -3.83
C VAL A 124 -6.48 -4.22 -4.90
N TRP A 125 -5.90 -4.03 -6.09
CA TRP A 125 -6.61 -3.41 -7.21
C TRP A 125 -7.84 -4.21 -7.67
N GLN A 126 -7.73 -5.54 -7.69
CA GLN A 126 -8.86 -6.42 -7.98
C GLN A 126 -9.97 -6.30 -6.94
N VAL A 127 -9.64 -6.14 -5.65
CA VAL A 127 -10.64 -5.87 -4.60
C VAL A 127 -11.37 -4.55 -4.87
N LEU A 128 -10.61 -3.47 -5.16
CA LEU A 128 -11.21 -2.16 -5.47
C LEU A 128 -12.07 -2.16 -6.73
N THR A 129 -11.71 -2.97 -7.71
CA THR A 129 -12.43 -3.10 -8.99
C THR A 129 -13.47 -4.22 -8.94
N GLN A 130 -13.72 -4.82 -7.76
CA GLN A 130 -14.71 -5.87 -7.52
C GLN A 130 -14.48 -7.15 -8.35
N GLN A 131 -13.23 -7.39 -8.76
CA GLN A 131 -12.78 -8.60 -9.45
C GLN A 131 -12.31 -9.69 -8.49
N ARG A 132 -12.08 -9.34 -7.23
CA ARG A 132 -11.75 -10.23 -6.12
C ARG A 132 -12.71 -9.95 -4.96
N GLY A 133 -12.87 -10.93 -4.08
CA GLY A 133 -13.70 -10.84 -2.88
C GLY A 133 -13.12 -9.88 -1.83
N GLU A 134 -13.11 -10.30 -0.57
CA GLU A 134 -12.79 -9.42 0.55
C GLU A 134 -11.30 -8.98 0.57
N PRO A 135 -11.02 -7.74 1.03
CA PRO A 135 -9.65 -7.30 1.30
C PRO A 135 -9.04 -8.08 2.45
N LEU A 136 -7.71 -8.09 2.51
CA LEU A 136 -6.98 -8.61 3.67
C LEU A 136 -7.20 -7.67 4.87
N PRO A 137 -7.81 -8.13 5.98
CA PRO A 137 -8.04 -7.25 7.13
C PRO A 137 -6.70 -6.87 7.80
N LEU A 138 -6.65 -5.70 8.44
CA LEU A 138 -5.45 -5.24 9.15
C LEU A 138 -5.00 -6.22 10.24
N THR A 139 -5.95 -6.95 10.84
CA THR A 139 -5.72 -7.98 11.85
C THR A 139 -5.35 -9.34 11.28
N ALA A 140 -5.24 -9.49 9.96
CA ALA A 140 -4.91 -10.77 9.35
C ALA A 140 -3.57 -11.30 9.88
N SER A 141 -3.55 -12.61 10.12
CA SER A 141 -2.38 -13.37 10.48
C SER A 141 -1.39 -13.47 9.31
N ARG A 142 -0.19 -13.98 9.60
CA ARG A 142 0.83 -14.23 8.57
C ARG A 142 0.35 -15.24 7.52
N ASP A 143 -0.37 -16.27 7.95
CA ASP A 143 -0.84 -17.34 7.06
C ASP A 143 -1.95 -16.83 6.13
N GLU A 144 -2.84 -15.97 6.63
CA GLU A 144 -3.85 -15.30 5.80
C GLU A 144 -3.22 -14.32 4.81
N ALA A 145 -2.19 -13.57 5.22
CA ALA A 145 -1.45 -12.69 4.33
C ALA A 145 -0.74 -13.49 3.22
N PHE A 146 -0.09 -14.60 3.58
CA PHE A 146 0.54 -15.50 2.62
C PHE A 146 -0.48 -16.11 1.66
N ALA A 147 -1.61 -16.61 2.17
CA ALA A 147 -2.70 -17.12 1.34
C ALA A 147 -3.24 -16.02 0.42
N PHE A 148 -3.36 -14.78 0.87
CA PHE A 148 -3.81 -13.69 0.00
C PHE A 148 -2.87 -13.48 -1.20
N ASP A 149 -1.56 -13.55 -0.99
CA ASP A 149 -0.55 -13.33 -2.03
C ASP A 149 -0.34 -14.53 -2.96
N HIS A 150 -0.49 -15.75 -2.42
CA HIS A 150 -0.14 -16.97 -3.13
C HIS A 150 -1.32 -17.87 -3.46
N CYS A 151 -2.55 -17.51 -3.05
CA CYS A 151 -3.74 -18.18 -3.57
C CYS A 151 -3.88 -17.88 -5.06
N LEU A 152 -3.48 -18.87 -5.85
CA LEU A 152 -3.94 -19.07 -7.21
C LEU A 152 -5.46 -18.87 -7.22
N THR A 153 -5.94 -18.11 -8.20
CA THR A 153 -7.38 -18.01 -8.49
C THR A 153 -7.99 -19.41 -8.40
N PRO A 154 -9.09 -19.65 -7.66
CA PRO A 154 -9.76 -20.93 -7.76
C PRO A 154 -10.10 -21.16 -9.24
N PRO A 155 -9.96 -22.38 -9.78
CA PRO A 155 -10.34 -22.64 -11.15
C PRO A 155 -11.77 -22.15 -11.33
N VAL A 156 -11.99 -21.29 -12.32
CA VAL A 156 -13.31 -20.89 -12.79
C VAL A 156 -14.13 -22.18 -12.89
N ALA A 157 -15.22 -22.25 -12.13
CA ALA A 157 -16.14 -23.38 -12.21
C ALA A 157 -16.51 -23.58 -13.67
N ARG A 158 -16.06 -24.70 -14.26
CA ARG A 158 -16.51 -25.12 -15.59
C ARG A 158 -17.99 -25.50 -15.49
N PRO A 159 -18.78 -25.25 -16.55
CA PRO A 159 -20.23 -25.26 -16.54
C PRO A 159 -20.83 -26.61 -16.14
#